data_AF-A0A968RP49-F1
#
_entry.id   AF-A0A968RP49-F1
#
_cell.length_a   1.000
_cell.length_b   1.000
_cell.length_c   1.000
_cell.angle_alpha   90.00
_cell.angle_beta   90.00
_cell.angle_gamma   90.00
#
_symmetry.space_group_name_H-M   'P 1'
#
loop_
_entity.id
_entity.type
_entity.pdbx_description
1 polymer ?
#
loop_
_entity_poly.entity_id
_entity_poly.type
_entity_poly.pdbx_seq_one_letter_code
_entity_poly.pdbx_strand_id
1 'polypeptide(L)'
;MVTTLLRTITLLSISYFCFINVVSAQDPSCAPPSNVGNRNQCSLSNPTLALVSTGNNIICEGDEVIIEVDTTQSLAFDYYVYYWCDGTIDTAGAIGRHTYNLSLNEEDACDFGETSFFVQVLGVKDCGEGKFTSRTTGTSQGIKYKPRARFSAPNEKCITDKVQFSNESCFGTTYFWEFGDGTTSEEENPSHLYDRPGVYRVTLTTRNDCDASKITKFVSIVGEPIADFTFFPNDPVSYLDVITYHPYNSNPDNSYEEVFALRDTVQKYSTTITLFQGENGAPSEFRKTKALRGYNWTELSQAKWALRRMLGDWGRGIPSSIFSICDLHYPDEINRKGLLLTNENQQVVRPKHAYYAVQHLASIFDYSLLHIKDYPIQHNTFHGLSLFAYEKENTGQQVVTIWFNDNIPSDYNSPTLVDFTFPNGKFERPVYVDLRTGYIYQIPKSQWHKEATGYTFFDIPVYDSPILIADLSAISLQ
;
A
#
# COMPACT_ATOMS: atom_id res chain seq x y z
N MET A 1 1.71 20.07 7.45
CA MET A 1 0.95 19.11 8.28
C MET A 1 -0.13 18.32 7.51
N VAL A 2 -0.05 18.23 6.17
CA VAL A 2 -0.98 17.45 5.31
C VAL A 2 -0.23 16.36 4.51
N THR A 3 1.09 16.24 4.70
CA THR A 3 1.97 15.33 3.96
C THR A 3 2.13 13.95 4.59
N THR A 4 1.50 13.66 5.73
CA THR A 4 1.71 12.42 6.48
C THR A 4 0.48 11.50 6.55
N LEU A 5 -0.71 11.95 6.12
CA LEU A 5 -1.95 11.20 6.33
C LEU A 5 -2.35 10.28 5.15
N LEU A 6 -1.65 10.35 4.01
CA LEU A 6 -1.96 9.55 2.81
C LEU A 6 -1.02 8.35 2.59
N ARG A 7 -0.03 8.11 3.47
CA ARG A 7 0.85 6.93 3.41
C ARG A 7 0.34 5.71 4.20
N THR A 8 -0.79 5.83 4.91
CA THR A 8 -1.24 4.79 5.87
C THR A 8 -2.41 3.94 5.37
N ILE A 9 -2.82 4.06 4.10
CA ILE A 9 -3.92 3.26 3.52
C ILE A 9 -3.41 2.53 2.27
N THR A 10 -2.30 1.84 2.42
CA THR A 10 -1.82 0.84 1.45
C THR A 10 -1.19 -0.27 2.28
N LEU A 11 -1.56 -1.53 2.00
CA LEU A 11 -1.22 -2.77 2.72
C LEU A 11 -2.23 -3.21 3.81
N LEU A 12 -3.47 -3.41 3.38
CA LEU A 12 -4.23 -4.61 3.79
C LEU A 12 -4.37 -5.48 2.54
N SER A 13 -3.23 -5.95 2.03
CA SER A 13 -3.18 -7.09 1.13
C SER A 13 -3.34 -8.35 1.97
N ILE A 14 -4.29 -9.18 1.56
CA ILE A 14 -4.55 -10.51 2.08
C ILE A 14 -3.27 -11.34 1.94
N SER A 15 -2.51 -11.48 3.03
CA SER A 15 -1.45 -12.47 3.12
C SER A 15 -2.12 -13.82 3.34
N TYR A 16 -2.08 -14.65 2.31
CA TYR A 16 -2.35 -16.08 2.42
C TYR A 16 -1.53 -16.64 3.58
N PHE A 17 -2.20 -17.31 4.53
CA PHE A 17 -1.58 -18.16 5.53
C PHE A 17 -0.68 -19.19 4.82
N CYS A 18 0.63 -18.92 4.75
CA CYS A 18 1.61 -19.94 4.44
C CYS A 18 1.88 -20.69 5.74
N PHE A 19 1.07 -21.71 6.02
CA PHE A 19 1.41 -22.70 7.03
C PHE A 19 2.70 -23.39 6.59
N ILE A 20 3.85 -22.97 7.14
CA ILE A 20 4.96 -23.90 7.31
C ILE A 20 4.45 -24.90 8.33
N ASN A 21 3.91 -26.00 7.82
CA ASN A 21 3.54 -27.13 8.66
C ASN A 21 4.80 -27.53 9.43
N VAL A 22 4.69 -27.56 10.76
CA VAL A 22 5.62 -28.32 11.59
C VAL A 22 5.59 -29.74 11.04
N VAL A 23 6.62 -30.09 10.26
CA VAL A 23 6.66 -31.37 9.56
C VAL A 23 6.81 -32.44 10.62
N SER A 24 5.72 -33.14 10.94
CA SER A 24 5.76 -34.21 11.93
C SER A 24 6.49 -35.42 11.37
N ALA A 25 6.98 -36.31 12.24
CA ALA A 25 7.56 -37.60 11.85
C ALA A 25 6.65 -38.47 10.94
N GLN A 26 5.36 -38.15 10.83
CA GLN A 26 4.38 -38.84 9.99
C GLN A 26 4.20 -38.20 8.60
N ASP A 27 4.93 -37.14 8.28
CA ASP A 27 4.84 -36.51 6.96
C ASP A 27 5.36 -37.48 5.86
N PRO A 28 4.62 -37.65 4.75
CA PRO A 28 5.04 -38.51 3.64
C PRO A 28 6.40 -38.13 3.04
N SER A 29 6.80 -36.85 3.10
CA SER A 29 8.11 -36.35 2.64
C SER A 29 9.27 -36.78 3.54
N CYS A 30 8.98 -37.17 4.78
CA CYS A 30 9.96 -37.68 5.75
C CYS A 30 10.23 -39.18 5.61
N ALA A 31 9.30 -39.93 5.02
CA ALA A 31 9.36 -41.39 5.04
C ALA A 31 10.14 -41.93 3.82
N PRO A 32 11.02 -42.93 4.00
CA PRO A 32 11.52 -43.68 2.87
C PRO A 32 10.33 -44.33 2.14
N PRO A 33 10.44 -44.54 0.81
CA PRO A 33 9.38 -45.19 0.04
C PRO A 33 8.90 -46.47 0.74
N SER A 34 7.59 -46.70 0.78
CA SER A 34 6.97 -47.81 1.55
C SER A 34 7.53 -49.19 1.15
N ASN A 35 8.09 -49.31 -0.05
CA ASN A 35 8.76 -50.49 -0.55
C ASN A 35 10.21 -50.68 -0.06
N VAL A 36 10.85 -49.70 0.57
CA VAL A 36 12.28 -49.68 0.97
C VAL A 36 12.51 -49.46 2.48
N GLY A 37 11.46 -49.33 3.30
CA GLY A 37 11.55 -49.15 4.76
C GLY A 37 12.21 -50.31 5.53
N ASN A 38 11.68 -50.73 6.69
CA ASN A 38 12.28 -51.84 7.45
C ASN A 38 12.13 -53.19 6.71
N ARG A 39 13.22 -53.75 6.19
CA ARG A 39 13.26 -55.05 5.50
C ARG A 39 14.48 -55.85 5.87
N ASN A 40 14.35 -57.19 5.88
CA ASN A 40 15.47 -58.09 6.10
C ASN A 40 15.41 -59.26 5.10
N GLN A 41 15.99 -59.09 3.92
CA GLN A 41 16.02 -60.12 2.86
C GLN A 41 17.35 -60.88 2.79
N CYS A 42 18.32 -60.48 3.61
CA CYS A 42 19.68 -61.04 3.60
C CYS A 42 19.89 -62.18 4.58
N SER A 43 18.83 -62.61 5.28
CA SER A 43 18.90 -63.64 6.34
C SER A 43 19.89 -63.28 7.47
N LEU A 44 20.03 -61.98 7.77
CA LEU A 44 20.87 -61.48 8.86
C LEU A 44 20.07 -61.42 10.17
N SER A 45 20.74 -61.45 11.33
CA SER A 45 20.11 -60.99 12.57
C SER A 45 19.64 -59.55 12.40
N ASN A 46 18.44 -59.20 12.89
CA ASN A 46 17.85 -57.87 12.69
C ASN A 46 18.87 -56.77 13.07
N PRO A 47 19.42 -56.04 12.07
CA PRO A 47 20.50 -55.09 12.33
C PRO A 47 19.96 -53.92 13.12
N THR A 48 20.76 -53.32 13.99
CA THR A 48 20.38 -52.13 14.77
C THR A 48 20.83 -50.89 14.03
N LEU A 49 20.06 -49.80 14.09
CA LEU A 49 20.47 -48.50 13.58
C LEU A 49 20.26 -47.48 14.71
N ALA A 50 21.34 -46.87 15.16
CA ALA A 50 21.36 -45.88 16.23
C ALA A 50 22.06 -44.61 15.74
N LEU A 51 21.59 -43.45 16.21
CA LEU A 51 22.18 -42.15 15.90
C LEU A 51 22.92 -41.62 17.12
N VAL A 52 24.03 -40.94 16.91
CA VAL A 52 24.71 -40.13 17.93
C VAL A 52 24.22 -38.70 17.78
N SER A 53 23.79 -38.08 18.88
CA SER A 53 23.58 -36.63 18.90
C SER A 53 24.95 -35.97 18.99
N THR A 54 25.44 -35.43 17.89
CA THR A 54 26.71 -34.70 17.85
C THR A 54 26.46 -33.20 17.72
N GLY A 55 26.72 -32.49 18.82
CA GLY A 55 27.19 -31.10 18.78
C GLY A 55 26.13 -30.01 18.98
N ASN A 56 26.33 -29.23 20.05
CA ASN A 56 25.63 -28.01 20.49
C ASN A 56 24.12 -28.10 20.71
N ASN A 57 23.70 -27.88 21.96
CA ASN A 57 22.30 -27.82 22.38
C ASN A 57 21.48 -26.68 21.73
N ILE A 58 22.10 -25.86 20.88
CA ILE A 58 21.49 -24.71 20.23
C ILE A 58 21.92 -24.74 18.77
N ILE A 59 20.98 -25.06 17.88
CA ILE A 59 21.12 -24.96 16.42
C ILE A 59 20.39 -23.69 16.01
N CYS A 60 21.08 -22.81 15.29
CA CYS A 60 20.51 -21.54 14.87
C CYS A 60 20.07 -21.57 13.41
N GLU A 61 19.15 -20.68 13.06
CA GLU A 61 18.75 -20.44 11.67
C GLU A 61 19.98 -20.20 10.78
N GLY A 62 20.13 -21.05 9.75
CA GLY A 62 21.27 -21.03 8.82
C GLY A 62 22.49 -21.85 9.26
N ASP A 63 22.48 -22.48 10.44
CA ASP A 63 23.54 -23.40 10.84
C ASP A 63 23.43 -24.74 10.10
N GLU A 64 24.58 -25.39 9.91
CA GLU A 64 24.64 -26.77 9.40
C GLU A 64 24.22 -27.74 10.50
N VAL A 65 23.25 -28.60 10.17
CA VAL A 65 22.80 -29.70 11.00
C VAL A 65 23.58 -30.95 10.64
N ILE A 66 24.19 -31.56 11.64
CA ILE A 66 24.99 -32.78 11.49
C ILE A 66 24.29 -33.94 12.21
N ILE A 67 24.00 -35.01 11.48
CA ILE A 67 23.45 -36.25 12.03
C ILE A 67 24.44 -37.39 11.80
N GLU A 68 24.96 -37.93 12.89
CA GLU A 68 25.92 -39.04 12.85
C GLU A 68 25.26 -40.37 13.21
N VAL A 69 25.62 -41.42 12.48
CA VAL A 69 25.25 -42.79 12.79
C VAL A 69 26.26 -43.35 13.79
N ASP A 70 25.77 -43.95 14.87
CA ASP A 70 26.61 -44.70 15.80
C ASP A 70 27.10 -45.98 15.11
N THR A 71 28.29 -45.93 14.52
CA THR A 71 28.90 -47.06 13.81
C THR A 71 29.26 -48.25 14.71
N THR A 72 29.31 -48.05 16.03
CA THR A 72 29.57 -49.14 16.98
C THR A 72 28.33 -49.98 17.25
N GLN A 73 27.15 -49.36 17.18
CA GLN A 73 25.85 -50.01 17.37
C GLN A 73 25.16 -50.35 16.05
N SER A 74 25.50 -49.63 14.97
CA SER A 74 24.86 -49.73 13.66
C SER A 74 25.61 -50.66 12.70
N LEU A 75 25.86 -51.88 13.16
CA LEU A 75 26.61 -52.88 12.41
C LEU A 75 25.74 -53.50 11.32
N ALA A 76 26.31 -53.61 10.11
CA ALA A 76 25.82 -54.33 8.93
C ALA A 76 25.28 -53.52 7.73
N PHE A 77 25.34 -52.18 7.70
CA PHE A 77 24.92 -51.40 6.52
C PHE A 77 26.12 -50.97 5.64
N ASP A 78 25.90 -50.88 4.33
CA ASP A 78 26.93 -50.50 3.34
C ASP A 78 26.90 -49.00 3.06
N TYR A 79 25.72 -48.36 3.15
CA TYR A 79 25.53 -46.92 3.02
C TYR A 79 24.29 -46.45 3.78
N TYR A 80 24.18 -45.14 3.97
CA TYR A 80 23.06 -44.50 4.66
C TYR A 80 22.40 -43.45 3.77
N VAL A 81 21.08 -43.36 3.89
CA VAL A 81 20.26 -42.37 3.19
C VAL A 81 19.56 -41.52 4.24
N TYR A 82 19.71 -40.20 4.12
CA TYR A 82 19.14 -39.21 5.02
C TYR A 82 17.96 -38.53 4.32
N TYR A 83 16.80 -38.54 4.97
CA TYR A 83 15.59 -37.87 4.53
C TYR A 83 15.35 -36.69 5.47
N TRP A 84 15.60 -35.47 4.98
CA TRP A 84 15.62 -34.24 5.77
C TRP A 84 14.24 -33.57 5.91
N CYS A 85 13.17 -34.22 5.46
CA CYS A 85 11.78 -33.77 5.65
C CYS A 85 11.42 -32.42 5.01
N ASP A 86 12.29 -31.85 4.19
CA ASP A 86 12.04 -30.71 3.30
C ASP A 86 12.01 -31.14 1.81
N GLY A 87 12.00 -32.46 1.58
CA GLY A 87 12.09 -33.08 0.26
C GLY A 87 13.52 -33.34 -0.22
N THR A 88 14.54 -32.87 0.50
CA THR A 88 15.94 -33.19 0.19
C THR A 88 16.33 -34.57 0.74
N ILE A 89 17.12 -35.29 -0.06
CA ILE A 89 17.58 -36.64 0.25
C ILE A 89 19.07 -36.70 -0.05
N ASP A 90 19.85 -37.09 0.96
CA ASP A 90 21.30 -37.28 0.81
C ASP A 90 21.67 -38.74 0.93
N THR A 91 22.53 -39.20 0.03
CA THR A 91 23.24 -40.48 0.22
C THR A 91 24.63 -40.17 0.74
N ALA A 92 24.91 -40.58 1.97
CA ALA A 92 26.18 -40.27 2.63
C ALA A 92 26.76 -41.51 3.34
N GLY A 93 28.02 -41.37 3.80
CA GLY A 93 28.61 -42.31 4.76
C GLY A 93 27.91 -42.24 6.12
N ALA A 94 28.57 -42.64 7.20
CA ALA A 94 27.99 -42.59 8.55
C ALA A 94 27.69 -41.16 9.09
N ILE A 95 27.89 -40.11 8.30
CA ILE A 95 27.67 -38.71 8.66
C ILE A 95 26.86 -38.03 7.56
N GLY A 96 25.67 -37.54 7.91
CA GLY A 96 24.83 -36.68 7.07
C GLY A 96 24.96 -35.23 7.51
N ARG A 97 25.00 -34.31 6.54
CA ARG A 97 25.07 -32.86 6.77
C ARG A 97 24.01 -32.18 5.95
N HIS A 98 23.27 -31.25 6.54
CA HIS A 98 22.28 -30.45 5.81
C HIS A 98 22.11 -29.08 6.43
N THR A 99 21.91 -28.07 5.60
CA THR A 99 21.67 -26.70 6.06
C THR A 99 20.22 -26.35 5.77
N TYR A 100 19.45 -26.05 6.81
CA TYR A 100 18.08 -25.58 6.66
C TYR A 100 18.08 -24.07 6.43
N ASN A 101 17.85 -23.68 5.18
CA ASN A 101 17.62 -22.29 4.82
C ASN A 101 16.13 -22.01 4.88
N LEU A 102 15.66 -21.47 6.00
CA LEU A 102 14.28 -21.01 6.11
C LEU A 102 14.12 -19.71 5.34
N SER A 103 13.51 -19.78 4.15
CA SER A 103 13.08 -18.60 3.39
C SER A 103 11.77 -18.07 3.98
N LEU A 104 11.85 -17.40 5.12
CA LEU A 104 10.72 -16.64 5.67
C LEU A 104 10.69 -15.25 5.04
N ASN A 105 9.50 -14.77 4.68
CA ASN A 105 9.32 -13.34 4.45
C ASN A 105 9.61 -12.60 5.77
N GLU A 106 10.40 -11.52 5.71
CA GLU A 106 10.82 -10.78 6.92
C GLU A 106 9.65 -10.25 7.75
N GLU A 107 8.49 -10.02 7.12
CA GLU A 107 7.28 -9.52 7.80
C GLU A 107 6.53 -10.60 8.59
N ASP A 108 6.46 -11.84 8.09
CA ASP A 108 5.74 -12.96 8.73
C ASP A 108 6.60 -13.69 9.76
N ALA A 109 7.92 -13.46 9.75
CA ALA A 109 8.86 -14.24 10.54
C ALA A 109 8.61 -14.15 12.05
N CYS A 110 8.04 -13.06 12.55
CA CYS A 110 7.79 -12.85 13.97
C CYS A 110 6.59 -13.63 14.55
N ASP A 111 5.80 -14.31 13.70
CA ASP A 111 4.62 -15.08 14.13
C ASP A 111 4.94 -16.55 14.45
N PHE A 112 6.18 -16.98 14.24
CA PHE A 112 6.61 -18.35 14.49
C PHE A 112 7.27 -18.51 15.86
N GLY A 113 7.12 -19.67 16.50
CA GLY A 113 7.86 -20.05 17.72
C GLY A 113 9.12 -20.85 17.39
N GLU A 114 9.74 -21.50 18.39
CA GLU A 114 10.78 -22.51 18.12
C GLU A 114 10.22 -23.61 17.20
N THR A 115 10.93 -23.92 16.11
CA THR A 115 10.55 -24.99 15.19
C THR A 115 11.46 -26.19 15.36
N SER A 116 10.89 -27.38 15.28
CA SER A 116 11.66 -28.62 15.22
C SER A 116 11.49 -29.25 13.85
N PHE A 117 12.58 -29.68 13.23
CA PHE A 117 12.53 -30.53 12.05
C PHE A 117 12.87 -31.96 12.42
N PHE A 118 12.31 -32.91 11.67
CA PHE A 118 12.63 -34.33 11.80
C PHE A 118 13.61 -34.75 10.71
N VAL A 119 14.44 -35.72 11.01
CA VAL A 119 15.30 -36.41 10.04
C VAL A 119 15.05 -37.90 10.19
N GLN A 120 14.77 -38.58 9.07
CA GLN A 120 14.77 -40.04 9.02
C GLN A 120 16.05 -40.53 8.35
N VAL A 121 16.68 -41.53 8.96
CA VAL A 121 17.89 -42.17 8.44
C VAL A 121 17.57 -43.61 8.11
N LEU A 122 17.89 -44.02 6.89
CA LEU A 122 17.75 -45.38 6.38
C LEU A 122 19.15 -45.97 6.18
N GLY A 123 19.50 -46.97 6.97
CA GLY A 123 20.67 -47.81 6.70
C GLY A 123 20.29 -48.90 5.69
N VAL A 124 21.10 -49.10 4.66
CA VAL A 124 20.87 -50.14 3.64
C VAL A 124 22.09 -51.03 3.48
N LYS A 125 21.85 -52.33 3.39
CA LYS A 125 22.82 -53.36 3.03
C LYS A 125 22.38 -54.04 1.73
N ASP A 126 23.24 -54.03 0.73
CA ASP A 126 23.05 -54.81 -0.50
C ASP A 126 23.65 -56.21 -0.31
N CYS A 127 22.87 -57.23 -0.64
CA CYS A 127 23.26 -58.63 -0.47
C CYS A 127 23.38 -59.36 -1.81
N GLY A 128 23.30 -58.63 -2.92
CA GLY A 128 23.34 -59.17 -4.27
C GLY A 128 22.00 -59.77 -4.73
N GLU A 129 21.92 -60.11 -6.01
CA GLU A 129 20.72 -60.71 -6.64
C GLU A 129 19.42 -59.89 -6.47
N GLY A 130 19.54 -58.58 -6.26
CA GLY A 130 18.40 -57.68 -6.02
C GLY A 130 17.78 -57.80 -4.62
N LYS A 131 18.46 -58.42 -3.65
CA LYS A 131 18.02 -58.51 -2.25
C LYS A 131 18.74 -57.49 -1.38
N PHE A 132 18.01 -56.87 -0.45
CA PHE A 132 18.58 -55.92 0.50
C PHE A 132 18.01 -56.06 1.92
N THR A 133 18.76 -55.58 2.89
CA THR A 133 18.29 -55.38 4.28
C THR A 133 18.40 -53.91 4.62
N SER A 134 17.37 -53.36 5.23
CA SER A 134 17.29 -51.95 5.54
C SER A 134 16.60 -51.71 6.88
N ARG A 135 17.06 -50.69 7.61
CA ARG A 135 16.45 -50.25 8.86
C ARG A 135 16.36 -48.74 8.92
N THR A 136 15.26 -48.23 9.47
CA THR A 136 15.02 -46.82 9.70
C THR A 136 15.13 -46.44 11.17
N THR A 137 15.61 -45.24 11.42
CA THR A 137 15.52 -44.55 12.70
C THR A 137 15.37 -43.05 12.43
N GLY A 138 15.04 -42.24 13.43
CA GLY A 138 14.93 -40.80 13.24
C GLY A 138 15.15 -40.02 14.53
N THR A 139 15.41 -38.73 14.36
CA THR A 139 15.52 -37.78 15.47
C THR A 139 14.91 -36.44 15.07
N SER A 140 14.53 -35.65 16.07
CA SER A 140 14.09 -34.27 15.90
C SER A 140 15.16 -33.32 16.39
N GLN A 141 15.37 -32.21 15.68
CA GLN A 141 16.28 -31.16 16.07
C GLN A 141 15.52 -29.82 16.11
N GLY A 142 15.68 -29.07 17.20
CA GLY A 142 15.10 -27.74 17.35
C GLY A 142 16.01 -26.67 16.74
N ILE A 143 15.45 -25.79 15.93
CA ILE A 143 16.13 -24.59 15.39
C ILE A 143 15.63 -23.37 16.15
N LYS A 144 16.56 -22.59 16.69
CA LYS A 144 16.28 -21.24 17.20
C LYS A 144 16.47 -20.21 16.09
N TYR A 145 15.49 -19.32 15.94
CA TYR A 145 15.59 -18.22 14.99
C TYR A 145 16.60 -17.16 15.44
N LYS A 146 17.24 -16.49 14.48
CA LYS A 146 18.03 -15.31 14.77
C LYS A 146 17.11 -14.14 15.14
N PRO A 147 17.54 -13.24 16.04
CA PRO A 147 16.72 -12.12 16.47
C PRO A 147 16.50 -11.15 15.30
N ARG A 148 15.35 -10.49 15.28
CA ARG A 148 15.02 -9.46 14.28
C ARG A 148 14.65 -8.17 15.01
N ALA A 149 15.52 -7.17 14.92
CA ALA A 149 15.36 -5.93 15.65
C ALA A 149 14.28 -5.03 15.02
N ARG A 150 13.30 -4.61 15.82
CA ARG A 150 12.25 -3.68 15.42
C ARG A 150 11.79 -2.85 16.61
N PHE A 151 11.47 -1.59 16.37
CA PHE A 151 10.85 -0.73 17.38
C PHE A 151 10.05 0.41 16.77
N SER A 152 9.18 1.03 17.55
CA SER A 152 8.50 2.28 17.23
C SER A 152 8.81 3.38 18.23
N ALA A 153 8.79 4.62 17.73
CA ALA A 153 8.95 5.85 18.51
C ALA A 153 8.35 7.02 17.70
N PRO A 154 7.94 8.12 18.36
CA PRO A 154 7.58 9.36 17.68
C PRO A 154 8.74 9.91 16.83
N ASN A 155 8.46 10.43 15.64
CA ASN A 155 9.46 11.05 14.78
C ASN A 155 9.95 12.40 15.32
N GLU A 156 9.10 13.10 16.08
CA GLU A 156 9.39 14.42 16.63
C GLU A 156 8.79 14.58 18.04
N LYS A 157 9.54 15.23 18.93
CA LYS A 157 9.13 15.61 20.29
C LYS A 157 9.71 16.95 20.73
N CYS A 158 9.02 17.64 21.62
CA CYS A 158 9.54 18.82 22.29
C CYS A 158 10.65 18.42 23.28
N ILE A 159 11.64 19.30 23.46
CA ILE A 159 12.76 19.10 24.40
C ILE A 159 12.34 18.75 25.84
N THR A 160 11.16 19.20 26.28
CA THR A 160 10.63 18.94 27.62
C THR A 160 9.98 17.56 27.77
N ASP A 161 9.69 16.87 26.66
CA ASP A 161 8.92 15.64 26.65
C ASP A 161 9.84 14.41 26.63
N LYS A 162 9.49 13.40 27.43
CA LYS A 162 10.11 12.08 27.30
C LYS A 162 9.67 11.41 26.00
N VAL A 163 10.63 10.84 25.28
CA VAL A 163 10.38 9.93 24.15
C VAL A 163 10.17 8.52 24.70
N GLN A 164 8.99 7.96 24.44
CA GLN A 164 8.69 6.57 24.75
C GLN A 164 9.08 5.68 23.57
N PHE A 165 9.89 4.66 23.81
CA PHE A 165 10.26 3.65 22.83
C PHE A 165 9.51 2.35 23.09
N SER A 166 8.98 1.74 22.03
CA SER A 166 8.30 0.45 22.10
C SER A 166 9.07 -0.58 21.29
N ASN A 167 9.62 -1.58 21.98
CA ASN A 167 10.26 -2.72 21.33
C ASN A 167 9.19 -3.57 20.62
N GLU A 168 9.45 -3.87 19.36
CA GLU A 168 8.64 -4.73 18.49
C GLU A 168 9.50 -5.87 17.91
N SER A 169 10.70 -6.08 18.46
CA SER A 169 11.63 -7.10 17.99
C SER A 169 11.08 -8.49 18.26
N CYS A 170 11.49 -9.46 17.44
CA CYS A 170 11.16 -10.86 17.65
C CYS A 170 12.42 -11.73 17.80
N PHE A 171 12.25 -12.86 18.50
CA PHE A 171 13.29 -13.84 18.84
C PHE A 171 14.48 -13.31 19.66
N GLY A 172 14.43 -12.06 20.10
CA GLY A 172 15.39 -11.47 21.03
C GLY A 172 15.06 -11.82 22.48
N THR A 173 16.09 -12.04 23.30
CA THR A 173 15.96 -12.23 24.75
C THR A 173 16.54 -11.07 25.56
N THR A 174 17.37 -10.23 24.93
CA THR A 174 17.97 -9.05 25.54
C THR A 174 17.90 -7.86 24.60
N TYR A 175 17.93 -6.65 25.19
CA TYR A 175 17.76 -5.39 24.49
C TYR A 175 18.81 -4.39 24.96
N PHE A 176 19.38 -3.65 24.03
CA PHE A 176 20.33 -2.58 24.32
C PHE A 176 20.05 -1.40 23.40
N TRP A 177 19.74 -0.27 24.01
CA TRP A 177 19.40 0.98 23.35
C TRP A 177 20.57 1.94 23.41
N GLU A 178 20.87 2.55 22.28
CA GLU A 178 21.78 3.69 22.17
C GLU A 178 20.94 4.88 21.67
N PHE A 179 20.73 5.90 22.50
CA PHE A 179 19.83 7.01 22.16
C PHE A 179 20.48 8.06 21.25
N GLY A 180 21.78 7.95 20.97
CA GLY A 180 22.51 8.86 20.08
C GLY A 180 22.99 10.16 20.74
N ASP A 181 22.71 10.35 22.03
CA ASP A 181 23.21 11.46 22.86
C ASP A 181 24.34 11.03 23.82
N GLY A 182 24.77 9.77 23.73
CA GLY A 182 25.78 9.16 24.60
C GLY A 182 25.21 8.36 25.77
N THR A 183 23.88 8.37 25.97
CA THR A 183 23.20 7.55 26.98
C THR A 183 22.64 6.26 26.39
N THR A 184 22.37 5.28 27.27
CA THR A 184 21.97 3.92 26.88
C THR A 184 20.93 3.34 27.84
N SER A 185 20.22 2.29 27.43
CA SER A 185 19.30 1.53 28.30
C SER A 185 19.27 0.04 27.96
N GLU A 186 19.00 -0.80 28.95
CA GLU A 186 18.77 -2.26 28.80
C GLU A 186 17.29 -2.65 29.02
N GLU A 187 16.41 -1.66 29.28
CA GLU A 187 14.98 -1.91 29.41
C GLU A 187 14.37 -2.34 28.07
N GLU A 188 13.33 -3.18 28.12
CA GLU A 188 12.62 -3.60 26.91
C GLU A 188 11.89 -2.43 26.24
N ASN A 189 11.23 -1.55 27.02
CA ASN A 189 10.46 -0.41 26.52
C ASN A 189 10.83 0.89 27.26
N PRO A 190 12.02 1.47 27.00
CA PRO A 190 12.52 2.60 27.79
C PRO A 190 11.78 3.91 27.48
N SER A 191 11.84 4.82 28.46
CA SER A 191 11.52 6.24 28.28
C SER A 191 12.79 7.07 28.40
N HIS A 192 13.05 8.00 27.48
CA HIS A 192 14.27 8.82 27.48
C HIS A 192 13.98 10.31 27.33
N LEU A 193 14.71 11.17 28.04
CA LEU A 193 14.62 12.63 27.94
C LEU A 193 15.92 13.18 27.35
N TYR A 194 15.82 14.03 26.34
CA TYR A 194 16.98 14.65 25.70
C TYR A 194 17.19 16.07 26.23
N ASP A 195 18.43 16.38 26.63
CA ASP A 195 18.76 17.69 27.22
C ASP A 195 18.98 18.81 26.19
N ARG A 196 19.04 18.48 24.90
CA ARG A 196 19.31 19.45 23.82
C ARG A 196 18.42 19.21 22.60
N PRO A 197 18.04 20.26 21.86
CA PRO A 197 17.42 20.08 20.55
C PRO A 197 18.42 19.45 19.57
N GLY A 198 17.91 18.64 18.65
CA GLY A 198 18.72 17.98 17.63
C GLY A 198 18.05 16.76 17.04
N VAL A 199 18.67 16.18 16.01
CA VAL A 199 18.24 14.90 15.43
C VAL A 199 19.14 13.81 15.99
N TYR A 200 18.55 12.87 16.72
CA TYR A 200 19.25 11.80 17.40
C TYR A 200 19.11 10.49 16.63
N ARG A 201 20.23 9.78 16.46
CA ARG A 201 20.28 8.46 15.84
C ARG A 201 20.11 7.39 16.91
N VAL A 202 18.89 6.86 17.03
CA VAL A 202 18.53 5.85 18.03
C VAL A 202 18.71 4.46 17.45
N THR A 203 19.50 3.62 18.13
CA THR A 203 19.76 2.24 17.72
C THR A 203 19.27 1.28 18.79
N LEU A 204 18.44 0.31 18.40
CA LEU A 204 18.11 -0.86 19.21
C LEU A 204 18.96 -2.03 18.72
N THR A 205 19.70 -2.64 19.64
CA THR A 205 20.32 -3.96 19.45
C THR A 205 19.54 -4.98 20.27
N THR A 206 19.04 -6.04 19.63
CA THR A 206 18.49 -7.19 20.33
C THR A 206 19.33 -8.44 20.08
N ARG A 207 19.43 -9.33 21.06
CA ARG A 207 20.28 -10.53 20.99
C ARG A 207 19.57 -11.73 21.57
N ASN A 208 19.97 -12.91 21.11
CA ASN A 208 19.70 -14.19 21.75
C ASN A 208 20.96 -15.08 21.67
N ASP A 209 20.85 -16.37 21.97
CA ASP A 209 21.97 -17.31 21.92
C ASP A 209 22.54 -17.53 20.51
N CYS A 210 21.78 -17.15 19.47
CA CYS A 210 22.11 -17.39 18.07
C CYS A 210 22.82 -16.22 17.40
N ASP A 211 22.37 -14.98 17.65
CA ASP A 211 22.98 -13.81 17.02
C ASP A 211 22.56 -12.51 17.70
N ALA A 212 22.96 -11.40 17.09
CA ALA A 212 22.48 -10.06 17.38
C ALA A 212 21.91 -9.40 16.12
N SER A 213 20.82 -8.66 16.30
CA SER A 213 20.24 -7.83 15.26
C SER A 213 20.15 -6.39 15.71
N LYS A 214 20.28 -5.46 14.77
CA LYS A 214 20.27 -4.02 15.03
C LYS A 214 19.37 -3.30 14.06
N ILE A 215 18.64 -2.31 14.58
CA ILE A 215 17.84 -1.39 13.77
C ILE A 215 18.08 0.04 14.26
N THR A 216 18.08 1.00 13.34
CA THR A 216 18.32 2.41 13.65
C THR A 216 17.21 3.29 13.08
N LYS A 217 16.70 4.22 13.89
CA LYS A 217 15.76 5.26 13.48
C LYS A 217 16.21 6.63 13.99
N PHE A 218 15.65 7.69 13.42
CA PHE A 218 15.95 9.06 13.84
C PHE A 218 14.78 9.65 14.62
N VAL A 219 15.09 10.37 15.70
CA VAL A 219 14.13 11.13 16.49
C VAL A 219 14.55 12.60 16.50
N SER A 220 13.65 13.50 16.12
CA SER A 220 13.88 14.95 16.15
C SER A 220 13.40 15.52 17.47
N ILE A 221 14.31 16.19 18.21
CA ILE A 221 13.99 16.94 19.41
C ILE A 221 14.02 18.42 19.05
N VAL A 222 12.84 19.03 19.09
CA VAL A 222 12.66 20.46 18.79
C VAL A 222 12.72 21.26 20.08
N GLY A 223 13.46 22.37 20.03
CA GLY A 223 13.55 23.33 21.11
C GLY A 223 12.24 24.08 21.32
N GLU A 224 12.22 24.94 22.34
CA GLU A 224 11.06 25.80 22.57
C GLU A 224 10.84 26.73 21.37
N PRO A 225 9.59 26.92 20.92
CA PRO A 225 9.29 27.87 19.86
C PRO A 225 9.63 29.28 20.33
N ILE A 226 10.54 29.96 19.62
CA ILE A 226 10.82 31.38 19.83
C ILE A 226 9.81 32.16 18.98
N ALA A 227 8.89 32.87 19.62
CA ALA A 227 7.97 33.74 18.92
C ALA A 227 8.74 34.97 18.39
N ASP A 228 8.91 35.04 17.06
CA ASP A 228 9.52 36.16 16.36
C ASP A 228 8.55 36.67 15.29
N PHE A 229 7.74 37.67 15.64
CA PHE A 229 6.86 38.35 14.69
C PHE A 229 6.93 39.86 14.85
N THR A 230 6.92 40.56 13.71
CA THR A 230 6.75 42.01 13.60
C THR A 230 5.43 42.32 12.90
N PHE A 231 4.62 43.20 13.51
CA PHE A 231 3.31 43.62 13.01
C PHE A 231 3.42 44.95 12.23
N PHE A 232 3.07 44.96 10.94
CA PHE A 232 3.04 46.18 10.11
C PHE A 232 1.59 46.59 9.77
N PRO A 233 0.98 47.54 10.50
CA PRO A 233 -0.47 47.81 10.45
C PRO A 233 -1.01 48.47 9.15
N ASN A 234 -0.18 48.72 8.13
CA ASN A 234 -0.56 49.62 7.02
C ASN A 234 -0.86 48.93 5.68
N ASP A 235 -0.73 47.60 5.58
CA ASP A 235 -1.08 46.86 4.36
C ASP A 235 -1.74 45.51 4.71
N PRO A 236 -3.04 45.49 5.05
CA PRO A 236 -3.75 44.26 5.37
C PRO A 236 -3.78 43.25 4.21
N VAL A 237 -3.63 43.71 2.95
CA VAL A 237 -3.66 42.85 1.76
C VAL A 237 -2.37 42.03 1.64
N SER A 238 -1.24 42.59 2.09
CA SER A 238 0.05 41.87 2.12
C SER A 238 0.07 40.61 2.99
N TYR A 239 -0.90 40.44 3.89
CA TYR A 239 -1.04 39.25 4.73
C TYR A 239 -1.95 38.16 4.15
N LEU A 240 -2.54 38.39 2.97
CA LEU A 240 -3.42 37.42 2.32
C LEU A 240 -2.63 36.67 1.24
N ASP A 241 -2.59 35.34 1.34
CA ASP A 241 -2.09 34.46 0.28
C ASP A 241 -3.25 33.89 -0.56
N VAL A 242 -4.39 33.66 0.09
CA VAL A 242 -5.53 32.92 -0.46
C VAL A 242 -6.83 33.56 -0.03
N ILE A 243 -7.78 33.69 -0.98
CA ILE A 243 -9.19 33.99 -0.70
C ILE A 243 -10.01 32.74 -0.94
N THR A 244 -10.73 32.31 0.10
CA THR A 244 -11.58 31.11 0.06
C THR A 244 -13.03 31.45 -0.27
N TYR A 245 -13.70 30.63 -1.08
CA TYR A 245 -15.11 30.82 -1.44
C TYR A 245 -15.86 29.48 -1.59
N HIS A 246 -17.18 29.47 -1.34
CA HIS A 246 -17.99 28.25 -1.18
C HIS A 246 -19.25 28.24 -2.08
N PRO A 247 -19.12 28.00 -3.40
CA PRO A 247 -20.21 28.21 -4.36
C PRO A 247 -21.15 27.00 -4.46
N TYR A 248 -22.23 26.98 -3.68
CA TYR A 248 -23.20 25.88 -3.75
C TYR A 248 -24.17 26.03 -4.94
N ASN A 249 -23.74 25.57 -6.12
CA ASN A 249 -24.56 25.49 -7.33
C ASN A 249 -25.00 24.04 -7.60
N SER A 250 -26.28 23.85 -7.94
CA SER A 250 -26.83 22.51 -8.25
C SER A 250 -26.21 21.94 -9.53
N ASN A 251 -26.02 22.77 -10.56
CA ASN A 251 -25.07 22.47 -11.63
C ASN A 251 -23.69 23.02 -11.21
N PRO A 252 -22.68 22.16 -10.96
CA PRO A 252 -21.36 22.61 -10.51
C PRO A 252 -20.63 23.47 -11.54
N ASP A 253 -21.02 23.43 -12.81
CA ASP A 253 -20.37 24.18 -13.88
C ASP A 253 -20.88 25.63 -14.01
N ASN A 254 -22.00 25.97 -13.37
CA ASN A 254 -22.60 27.30 -13.48
C ASN A 254 -21.94 28.36 -12.60
N SER A 255 -20.97 28.01 -11.75
CA SER A 255 -20.37 28.97 -10.80
C SER A 255 -19.25 29.82 -11.40
N TYR A 256 -18.73 29.48 -12.58
CA TYR A 256 -17.42 30.00 -13.01
C TYR A 256 -17.46 31.46 -13.46
N GLU A 257 -18.61 31.97 -13.91
CA GLU A 257 -18.76 33.39 -14.26
C GLU A 257 -18.48 34.28 -13.04
N GLU A 258 -19.14 33.98 -11.91
CA GLU A 258 -18.97 34.74 -10.67
C GLU A 258 -17.60 34.50 -10.03
N VAL A 259 -17.04 33.29 -10.16
CA VAL A 259 -15.69 32.97 -9.66
C VAL A 259 -14.62 33.75 -10.43
N PHE A 260 -14.77 33.93 -11.74
CA PHE A 260 -13.87 34.75 -12.52
C PHE A 260 -14.06 36.24 -12.23
N ALA A 261 -15.29 36.71 -12.04
CA ALA A 261 -15.53 38.08 -11.57
C ALA A 261 -14.90 38.35 -10.19
N LEU A 262 -14.92 37.36 -9.28
CA LEU A 262 -14.22 37.41 -8.01
C LEU A 262 -12.71 37.48 -8.22
N ARG A 263 -12.14 36.61 -9.08
CA ARG A 263 -10.72 36.61 -9.41
C ARG A 263 -10.26 37.97 -9.95
N ASP A 264 -10.99 38.54 -10.90
CA ASP A 264 -10.70 39.85 -11.49
C ASP A 264 -10.78 40.96 -10.44
N THR A 265 -11.71 40.84 -9.48
CA THR A 265 -11.81 41.79 -8.37
C THR A 265 -10.63 41.69 -7.43
N VAL A 266 -10.18 40.48 -7.07
CA VAL A 266 -9.01 40.25 -6.21
C VAL A 266 -7.73 40.75 -6.88
N GLN A 267 -7.58 40.49 -8.18
CA GLN A 267 -6.40 40.90 -8.95
C GLN A 267 -6.22 42.42 -9.07
N LYS A 268 -7.27 43.22 -8.83
CA LYS A 268 -7.14 44.69 -8.71
C LYS A 268 -6.34 45.12 -7.47
N TYR A 269 -6.29 44.28 -6.43
CA TYR A 269 -5.60 44.57 -5.18
C TYR A 269 -4.26 43.85 -5.09
N SER A 270 -4.21 42.57 -5.49
CA SER A 270 -2.96 41.82 -5.54
C SER A 270 -3.02 40.70 -6.57
N THR A 271 -1.96 40.56 -7.36
CA THR A 271 -1.79 39.46 -8.31
C THR A 271 -1.21 38.20 -7.67
N THR A 272 -0.74 38.27 -6.42
CA THR A 272 -0.20 37.11 -5.68
C THR A 272 -1.29 36.33 -4.94
N ILE A 273 -2.42 36.99 -4.62
CA ILE A 273 -3.55 36.33 -3.96
C ILE A 273 -4.19 35.35 -4.94
N THR A 274 -4.27 34.09 -4.52
CA THR A 274 -4.95 33.03 -5.27
C THR A 274 -6.35 32.77 -4.72
N LEU A 275 -7.20 32.14 -5.52
CA LEU A 275 -8.50 31.67 -5.06
C LEU A 275 -8.41 30.19 -4.66
N PHE A 276 -9.15 29.83 -3.63
CA PHE A 276 -9.32 28.45 -3.17
C PHE A 276 -10.80 28.14 -2.96
N GLN A 277 -11.31 27.08 -3.58
CA GLN A 277 -12.63 26.60 -3.27
C GLN A 277 -12.57 25.85 -1.93
N GLY A 278 -13.05 26.49 -0.86
CA GLY A 278 -12.80 26.04 0.53
C GLY A 278 -13.75 24.97 1.07
N GLU A 279 -15.00 24.98 0.62
CA GLU A 279 -16.07 24.09 1.06
C GLU A 279 -17.13 23.96 -0.04
N ASN A 280 -17.39 22.74 -0.53
CA ASN A 280 -18.47 22.49 -1.48
C ASN A 280 -18.83 21.01 -1.57
N GLY A 281 -20.07 20.68 -1.89
CA GLY A 281 -20.51 19.28 -1.97
C GLY A 281 -21.99 19.13 -2.24
N ALA A 282 -22.35 18.01 -2.88
CA ALA A 282 -23.72 17.61 -3.12
C ALA A 282 -24.23 16.65 -2.03
N PRO A 283 -25.51 16.76 -1.62
CA PRO A 283 -26.17 15.71 -0.85
C PRO A 283 -26.16 14.38 -1.62
N SER A 284 -26.26 13.26 -0.89
CA SER A 284 -26.43 11.92 -1.46
C SER A 284 -27.88 11.43 -1.45
N GLU A 285 -28.82 12.27 -0.99
CA GLU A 285 -30.26 12.00 -0.96
C GLU A 285 -31.06 13.30 -0.99
N PHE A 286 -32.36 13.22 -1.27
CA PHE A 286 -33.24 14.38 -1.21
C PHE A 286 -33.18 15.08 0.16
N ARG A 287 -32.98 16.40 0.14
CA ARG A 287 -32.94 17.24 1.33
C ARG A 287 -33.93 18.39 1.24
N LYS A 288 -34.65 18.63 2.34
CA LYS A 288 -35.55 19.78 2.50
C LYS A 288 -34.84 21.04 3.01
N THR A 289 -33.63 20.89 3.54
CA THR A 289 -32.85 21.89 4.29
C THR A 289 -31.40 21.92 3.80
N LYS A 290 -30.64 22.93 4.23
CA LYS A 290 -29.21 23.17 3.89
C LYS A 290 -28.97 23.48 2.40
N ALA A 291 -27.70 23.57 2.03
CA ALA A 291 -27.26 23.93 0.68
C ALA A 291 -27.56 22.82 -0.33
N LEU A 292 -28.05 23.20 -1.51
CA LEU A 292 -28.54 22.30 -2.57
C LEU A 292 -29.81 21.50 -2.22
N ARG A 293 -30.61 21.98 -1.26
CA ARG A 293 -31.95 21.44 -0.96
C ARG A 293 -32.91 21.54 -2.14
N GLY A 294 -33.97 20.72 -2.13
CA GLY A 294 -35.06 20.77 -3.11
C GLY A 294 -34.78 20.01 -4.41
N TYR A 295 -33.65 19.31 -4.51
CA TYR A 295 -33.30 18.44 -5.62
C TYR A 295 -33.26 16.98 -5.18
N ASN A 296 -33.64 16.07 -6.08
CA ASN A 296 -33.62 14.62 -5.86
C ASN A 296 -32.20 14.09 -6.05
N TRP A 297 -31.32 14.40 -5.10
CA TRP A 297 -29.99 13.83 -5.08
C TRP A 297 -30.01 12.33 -4.75
N THR A 298 -28.95 11.67 -5.16
CA THR A 298 -28.65 10.25 -4.95
C THR A 298 -27.13 10.11 -4.76
N GLU A 299 -26.65 8.95 -4.32
CA GLU A 299 -25.20 8.68 -4.31
C GLU A 299 -24.58 8.77 -5.72
N LEU A 300 -25.34 8.45 -6.78
CA LEU A 300 -24.86 8.53 -8.16
C LEU A 300 -24.69 9.99 -8.61
N SER A 301 -25.73 10.82 -8.47
CA SER A 301 -25.65 12.25 -8.82
C SER A 301 -24.64 13.00 -7.94
N GLN A 302 -24.48 12.61 -6.67
CA GLN A 302 -23.43 13.11 -5.79
C GLN A 302 -22.03 12.83 -6.34
N ALA A 303 -21.76 11.59 -6.77
CA ALA A 303 -20.44 11.19 -7.29
C ALA A 303 -20.07 11.99 -8.54
N LYS A 304 -21.01 12.13 -9.49
CA LYS A 304 -20.82 12.93 -10.69
C LYS A 304 -20.61 14.41 -10.37
N TRP A 305 -21.39 14.95 -9.42
CA TRP A 305 -21.25 16.33 -8.98
C TRP A 305 -19.86 16.59 -8.39
N ALA A 306 -19.35 15.69 -7.55
CA ALA A 306 -18.03 15.80 -6.93
C ALA A 306 -16.90 15.80 -7.99
N LEU A 307 -16.95 14.88 -8.95
CA LEU A 307 -15.99 14.81 -10.05
C LEU A 307 -15.98 16.11 -10.88
N ARG A 308 -17.16 16.59 -11.28
CA ARG A 308 -17.31 17.82 -12.11
C ARG A 308 -16.80 19.05 -11.37
N ARG A 309 -17.09 19.17 -10.07
CA ARG A 309 -16.58 20.26 -9.24
C ARG A 309 -15.05 20.22 -9.17
N MET A 310 -14.47 19.10 -8.76
CA MET A 310 -13.02 18.99 -8.54
C MET A 310 -12.23 19.19 -9.84
N LEU A 311 -12.63 18.54 -10.94
CA LEU A 311 -11.95 18.72 -12.22
C LEU A 311 -12.19 20.09 -12.84
N GLY A 312 -13.38 20.66 -12.64
CA GLY A 312 -13.69 21.99 -13.15
C GLY A 312 -12.92 23.10 -12.45
N ASP A 313 -12.70 22.98 -11.13
CA ASP A 313 -11.85 23.89 -10.37
C ASP A 313 -10.37 23.68 -10.76
N TRP A 314 -9.89 22.43 -10.76
CA TRP A 314 -8.52 22.06 -11.12
C TRP A 314 -8.13 22.54 -12.53
N GLY A 315 -8.99 22.27 -13.53
CA GLY A 315 -8.79 22.71 -14.91
C GLY A 315 -8.80 24.24 -15.09
N ARG A 316 -9.28 25.00 -14.10
CA ARG A 316 -9.25 26.47 -14.08
C ARG A 316 -8.17 27.04 -13.16
N GLY A 317 -7.26 26.19 -12.69
CA GLY A 317 -6.16 26.56 -11.81
C GLY A 317 -6.63 26.96 -10.41
N ILE A 318 -7.72 26.36 -9.93
CA ILE A 318 -8.28 26.62 -8.61
C ILE A 318 -8.15 25.35 -7.78
N PRO A 319 -7.41 25.35 -6.66
CA PRO A 319 -7.42 24.22 -5.75
C PRO A 319 -8.77 24.17 -5.01
N SER A 320 -9.26 22.96 -4.75
CA SER A 320 -10.62 22.70 -4.28
C SER A 320 -10.68 21.73 -3.10
N SER A 321 -11.69 21.87 -2.25
CA SER A 321 -11.97 21.01 -1.11
C SER A 321 -13.39 20.48 -1.16
N ILE A 322 -13.51 19.14 -1.13
CA ILE A 322 -14.80 18.47 -1.08
C ILE A 322 -15.32 18.40 0.36
N PHE A 323 -16.54 18.84 0.54
CA PHE A 323 -17.28 18.82 1.79
C PHE A 323 -18.29 17.67 1.73
N SER A 324 -18.11 16.58 2.48
CA SER A 324 -17.10 16.36 3.53
C SER A 324 -16.61 14.91 3.53
N ILE A 325 -15.62 14.59 4.36
CA ILE A 325 -15.10 13.21 4.46
C ILE A 325 -16.20 12.24 4.94
N CYS A 326 -16.92 12.58 5.99
CA CYS A 326 -18.06 11.82 6.53
C CYS A 326 -19.31 12.69 6.53
N ASP A 327 -20.48 12.05 6.60
CA ASP A 327 -21.73 12.75 6.86
C ASP A 327 -21.67 13.53 8.17
N LEU A 328 -22.28 14.71 8.19
CA LEU A 328 -22.23 15.60 9.35
C LEU A 328 -23.49 15.48 10.19
N HIS A 329 -23.32 15.41 11.51
CA HIS A 329 -24.42 15.28 12.47
C HIS A 329 -24.71 16.63 13.09
N TYR A 330 -25.83 17.23 12.69
CA TYR A 330 -26.41 18.37 13.40
C TYR A 330 -27.41 17.86 14.45
N PRO A 331 -27.74 18.67 15.46
CA PRO A 331 -28.72 18.27 16.49
C PRO A 331 -30.09 17.84 15.94
N ASP A 332 -30.49 18.39 14.81
CA ASP A 332 -31.80 18.25 14.19
C ASP A 332 -31.82 17.38 12.92
N GLU A 333 -30.65 17.14 12.31
CA GLU A 333 -30.54 16.32 11.10
C GLU A 333 -29.12 15.84 10.83
N ILE A 334 -28.99 14.76 10.06
CA ILE A 334 -27.73 14.38 9.43
C ILE A 334 -27.62 15.11 8.09
N ASN A 335 -26.49 15.68 7.73
CA ASN A 335 -26.23 16.27 6.41
C ASN A 335 -25.45 15.26 5.55
N ARG A 336 -26.16 14.62 4.61
CA ARG A 336 -25.71 13.53 3.73
C ARG A 336 -24.70 13.94 2.63
N LYS A 337 -23.78 14.86 2.90
CA LYS A 337 -22.76 15.31 1.93
C LYS A 337 -21.45 14.54 2.02
N GLY A 338 -21.31 13.67 3.02
CA GLY A 338 -20.10 12.89 3.24
C GLY A 338 -19.75 11.98 2.06
N LEU A 339 -18.46 11.77 1.81
CA LEU A 339 -17.95 10.67 1.00
C LEU A 339 -18.18 9.32 1.71
N LEU A 340 -18.16 9.32 3.04
CA LEU A 340 -18.45 8.17 3.89
C LEU A 340 -19.86 8.30 4.51
N LEU A 341 -20.66 7.25 4.36
CA LEU A 341 -21.96 7.13 5.00
C LEU A 341 -21.80 6.86 6.49
N THR A 342 -22.51 7.60 7.34
CA THR A 342 -22.54 7.33 8.78
C THR A 342 -23.91 6.91 9.29
N ASN A 343 -23.98 6.11 10.35
CA ASN A 343 -25.23 5.88 11.08
C ASN A 343 -25.51 7.00 12.09
N GLU A 344 -26.65 6.95 12.78
CA GLU A 344 -27.08 7.94 13.80
C GLU A 344 -26.12 8.04 15.00
N ASN A 345 -25.31 7.01 15.25
CA ASN A 345 -24.31 6.98 16.32
C ASN A 345 -22.95 7.53 15.88
N GLN A 346 -22.90 8.29 14.77
CA GLN A 346 -21.68 8.89 14.21
C GLN A 346 -20.62 7.87 13.76
N GLN A 347 -21.00 6.60 13.53
CA GLN A 347 -20.08 5.57 13.06
C GLN A 347 -20.10 5.50 11.54
N VAL A 348 -18.93 5.37 10.92
CA VAL A 348 -18.80 5.08 9.48
C VAL A 348 -19.35 3.69 9.18
N VAL A 349 -20.31 3.63 8.26
CA VAL A 349 -20.94 2.38 7.81
C VAL A 349 -20.23 1.84 6.57
N ARG A 350 -20.05 2.70 5.55
CA ARG A 350 -19.37 2.37 4.30
C ARG A 350 -18.98 3.61 3.50
N PRO A 351 -18.04 3.49 2.56
CA PRO A 351 -17.87 4.48 1.50
C PRO A 351 -19.12 4.59 0.61
N LYS A 352 -19.40 5.81 0.12
CA LYS A 352 -20.41 6.08 -0.92
C LYS A 352 -19.78 6.06 -2.30
N HIS A 353 -20.60 6.08 -3.35
CA HIS A 353 -20.11 6.18 -4.74
C HIS A 353 -19.16 7.38 -4.95
N ALA A 354 -19.42 8.51 -4.30
CA ALA A 354 -18.59 9.69 -4.39
C ALA A 354 -17.16 9.47 -3.84
N TYR A 355 -16.98 8.59 -2.84
CA TYR A 355 -15.66 8.24 -2.32
C TYR A 355 -14.79 7.61 -3.41
N TYR A 356 -15.31 6.57 -4.08
CA TYR A 356 -14.58 5.86 -5.13
C TYR A 356 -14.31 6.77 -6.33
N ALA A 357 -15.29 7.60 -6.71
CA ALA A 357 -15.10 8.59 -7.77
C ALA A 357 -13.95 9.56 -7.46
N VAL A 358 -13.90 10.11 -6.23
CA VAL A 358 -12.80 10.97 -5.78
C VAL A 358 -11.47 10.20 -5.73
N GLN A 359 -11.49 8.93 -5.32
CA GLN A 359 -10.32 8.06 -5.32
C GLN A 359 -9.76 7.86 -6.73
N HIS A 360 -10.60 7.56 -7.72
CA HIS A 360 -10.16 7.38 -9.11
C HIS A 360 -9.60 8.67 -9.71
N LEU A 361 -10.17 9.82 -9.37
CA LEU A 361 -9.62 11.12 -9.75
C LEU A 361 -8.23 11.29 -9.11
N ALA A 362 -8.11 11.10 -7.80
CA ALA A 362 -6.86 11.30 -7.08
C ALA A 362 -5.74 10.31 -7.46
N SER A 363 -6.08 9.12 -7.99
CA SER A 363 -5.09 8.16 -8.47
C SER A 363 -4.49 8.52 -9.82
N ILE A 364 -5.17 9.38 -10.61
CA ILE A 364 -4.72 9.81 -11.94
C ILE A 364 -4.12 11.22 -11.88
N PHE A 365 -4.75 12.15 -11.16
CA PHE A 365 -4.36 13.55 -11.11
C PHE A 365 -3.39 13.82 -9.96
N ASP A 366 -2.11 13.86 -10.30
CA ASP A 366 -1.01 14.26 -9.42
C ASP A 366 -0.24 15.46 -10.01
N TYR A 367 0.81 15.89 -9.32
CA TYR A 367 1.65 17.04 -9.74
C TYR A 367 2.40 16.83 -11.05
N SER A 368 2.49 15.60 -11.56
CA SER A 368 3.14 15.32 -12.83
C SER A 368 2.20 15.49 -14.04
N LEU A 369 0.89 15.72 -13.84
CA LEU A 369 -0.02 16.11 -14.93
C LEU A 369 -0.09 17.64 -15.02
N LEU A 370 0.62 18.20 -16.00
CA LEU A 370 0.72 19.64 -16.23
C LEU A 370 -0.44 20.10 -17.12
N HIS A 371 -1.17 21.13 -16.69
CA HIS A 371 -2.30 21.68 -17.45
C HIS A 371 -1.83 22.40 -18.72
N ILE A 372 -2.39 22.00 -19.87
CA ILE A 372 -2.19 22.64 -21.17
C ILE A 372 -3.24 23.73 -21.35
N LYS A 373 -2.85 24.98 -21.10
CA LYS A 373 -3.75 26.13 -21.23
C LYS A 373 -4.21 26.32 -22.67
N ASP A 374 -5.48 26.67 -22.84
CA ASP A 374 -6.10 27.05 -24.11
C ASP A 374 -5.93 26.00 -25.23
N TYR A 375 -5.92 24.71 -24.86
CA TYR A 375 -5.72 23.63 -25.81
C TYR A 375 -6.89 23.53 -26.81
N PRO A 376 -6.64 23.64 -28.13
CA PRO A 376 -7.69 23.84 -29.12
C PRO A 376 -8.36 22.52 -29.49
N ILE A 377 -9.42 22.12 -28.78
CA ILE A 377 -10.13 20.86 -29.04
C ILE A 377 -11.37 21.12 -29.89
N GLN A 378 -11.55 20.31 -30.94
CA GLN A 378 -12.73 20.37 -31.81
C GLN A 378 -13.63 19.17 -31.54
N HIS A 379 -14.96 19.37 -31.66
CA HIS A 379 -15.95 18.32 -31.46
C HIS A 379 -17.21 18.56 -32.32
N ASN A 380 -18.01 17.52 -32.50
CA ASN A 380 -19.23 17.56 -33.32
C ASN A 380 -20.56 17.61 -32.52
N THR A 381 -20.50 17.77 -31.20
CA THR A 381 -21.71 17.83 -30.35
C THR A 381 -22.27 19.25 -30.19
N PHE A 382 -23.59 19.33 -30.00
CA PHE A 382 -24.33 20.55 -29.62
C PHE A 382 -24.47 20.74 -28.10
N HIS A 383 -24.09 19.72 -27.32
CA HIS A 383 -24.05 19.82 -25.86
C HIS A 383 -22.95 20.77 -25.40
N GLY A 384 -23.21 21.50 -24.33
CA GLY A 384 -22.18 22.20 -23.58
C GLY A 384 -21.18 21.20 -23.00
N LEU A 385 -19.90 21.52 -23.15
CA LEU A 385 -18.79 20.70 -22.67
C LEU A 385 -17.93 21.46 -21.69
N SER A 386 -17.44 20.73 -20.68
CA SER A 386 -16.25 21.13 -19.95
C SER A 386 -15.14 20.15 -20.26
N LEU A 387 -14.00 20.74 -20.61
CA LEU A 387 -12.90 20.00 -21.18
C LEU A 387 -11.57 20.66 -20.83
N PHE A 388 -10.61 19.85 -20.38
CA PHE A 388 -9.29 20.29 -19.92
C PHE A 388 -8.26 19.28 -20.36
N ALA A 389 -7.14 19.76 -20.91
CA ALA A 389 -6.06 18.93 -21.40
C ALA A 389 -4.83 19.04 -20.50
N TYR A 390 -4.18 17.91 -20.26
CA TYR A 390 -2.99 17.80 -19.44
C TYR A 390 -1.94 17.00 -20.19
N GLU A 391 -0.67 17.26 -19.91
CA GLU A 391 0.44 16.43 -20.34
C GLU A 391 1.22 15.88 -19.14
N LYS A 392 1.64 14.62 -19.25
CA LYS A 392 2.50 13.99 -18.26
C LYS A 392 3.90 14.57 -18.37
N GLU A 393 4.43 15.03 -17.24
CA GLU A 393 5.79 15.53 -17.12
C GLU A 393 6.77 14.48 -17.66
N ASN A 394 7.80 14.94 -18.38
CA ASN A 394 8.83 14.15 -19.06
C ASN A 394 8.40 13.41 -20.34
N THR A 395 7.20 12.81 -20.40
CA THR A 395 6.77 12.05 -21.60
C THR A 395 5.96 12.91 -22.58
N GLY A 396 5.28 13.95 -22.08
CA GLY A 396 4.36 14.77 -22.86
C GLY A 396 3.10 14.04 -23.31
N GLN A 397 2.86 12.81 -22.82
CA GLN A 397 1.67 12.04 -23.15
C GLN A 397 0.44 12.66 -22.51
N GLN A 398 -0.68 12.66 -23.22
CA GLN A 398 -1.81 13.51 -22.87
C GLN A 398 -2.93 12.79 -22.13
N VAL A 399 -3.62 13.56 -21.28
CA VAL A 399 -4.86 13.20 -20.61
C VAL A 399 -5.84 14.35 -20.85
N VAL A 400 -7.04 14.05 -21.35
CA VAL A 400 -8.09 15.05 -21.59
C VAL A 400 -9.33 14.66 -20.81
N THR A 401 -9.78 15.51 -19.90
CA THR A 401 -11.05 15.34 -19.17
C THR A 401 -12.20 15.88 -19.98
N ILE A 402 -13.34 15.19 -20.02
CA ILE A 402 -14.52 15.58 -20.83
C ILE A 402 -15.81 15.24 -20.07
N TRP A 403 -16.78 16.16 -20.04
CA TRP A 403 -18.16 15.88 -19.62
C TRP A 403 -19.15 16.89 -20.19
N PHE A 404 -20.43 16.49 -20.30
CA PHE A 404 -21.50 17.43 -20.57
C PHE A 404 -21.78 18.31 -19.35
N ASN A 405 -21.74 19.63 -19.54
CA ASN A 405 -21.91 20.60 -18.47
C ASN A 405 -23.27 21.30 -18.47
N ASP A 406 -24.17 20.95 -19.40
CA ASP A 406 -25.46 21.60 -19.61
C ASP A 406 -26.37 21.61 -18.37
N ASN A 407 -26.35 20.51 -17.62
CA ASN A 407 -27.37 20.21 -16.63
C ASN A 407 -26.79 19.78 -15.28
N ILE A 408 -27.65 19.84 -14.26
CA ILE A 408 -27.44 19.19 -12.97
C ILE A 408 -27.15 17.70 -13.22
N PRO A 409 -26.14 17.09 -12.56
CA PRO A 409 -25.86 15.67 -12.72
C PRO A 409 -27.09 14.80 -12.46
N SER A 410 -27.43 13.99 -13.45
CA SER A 410 -28.58 13.10 -13.46
C SER A 410 -28.26 11.72 -12.89
N ASP A 411 -29.29 10.92 -12.66
CA ASP A 411 -29.19 9.51 -12.30
C ASP A 411 -29.05 8.56 -13.52
N TYR A 412 -28.83 9.10 -14.72
CA TYR A 412 -28.71 8.31 -15.94
C TYR A 412 -27.28 8.30 -16.45
N ASN A 413 -26.82 7.15 -16.95
CA ASN A 413 -25.48 7.01 -17.53
C ASN A 413 -25.53 6.76 -19.04
N SER A 414 -26.63 7.17 -19.70
CA SER A 414 -26.80 7.00 -21.13
C SER A 414 -25.90 7.98 -21.87
N PRO A 415 -24.87 7.50 -22.60
CA PRO A 415 -23.96 8.39 -23.29
C PRO A 415 -24.51 8.85 -24.64
N THR A 416 -24.00 9.98 -25.10
CA THR A 416 -24.08 10.43 -26.49
C THR A 416 -22.69 10.22 -27.12
N LEU A 417 -22.65 9.69 -28.33
CA LEU A 417 -21.40 9.47 -29.06
C LEU A 417 -20.93 10.80 -29.67
N VAL A 418 -19.67 11.15 -29.42
CA VAL A 418 -19.08 12.44 -29.84
C VAL A 418 -17.73 12.18 -30.50
N ASP A 419 -17.48 12.88 -31.61
CA ASP A 419 -16.18 12.88 -32.26
C ASP A 419 -15.33 14.02 -31.70
N PHE A 420 -14.05 13.76 -31.49
CA PHE A 420 -13.08 14.75 -31.00
C PHE A 420 -11.85 14.82 -31.90
N THR A 421 -11.38 16.02 -32.17
CA THR A 421 -10.08 16.24 -32.82
C THR A 421 -9.17 17.02 -31.88
N PHE A 422 -7.96 16.48 -31.67
CA PHE A 422 -6.90 17.00 -30.81
C PHE A 422 -5.68 17.38 -31.66
N PRO A 423 -5.58 18.64 -32.11
CA PRO A 423 -4.42 19.14 -32.83
C PRO A 423 -3.14 18.99 -32.00
N ASN A 424 -2.07 18.50 -32.62
CA ASN A 424 -0.80 18.19 -31.96
C ASN A 424 -0.94 17.23 -30.77
N GLY A 425 -2.00 16.40 -30.77
CA GLY A 425 -2.23 15.42 -29.71
C GLY A 425 -1.07 14.43 -29.58
N LYS A 426 -0.85 13.93 -28.36
CA LYS A 426 0.17 12.91 -28.06
C LYS A 426 -0.49 11.73 -27.35
N PHE A 427 -0.88 10.75 -28.17
CA PHE A 427 -1.49 9.49 -27.74
C PHE A 427 -0.84 8.32 -28.49
N GLU A 428 -0.12 7.46 -27.80
CA GLU A 428 0.44 6.22 -28.36
C GLU A 428 -0.51 5.02 -28.16
N ARG A 429 -1.07 4.90 -26.96
CA ARG A 429 -2.01 3.86 -26.55
C ARG A 429 -3.23 4.50 -25.91
N PRO A 430 -4.12 5.13 -26.70
CA PRO A 430 -5.26 5.83 -26.15
C PRO A 430 -6.27 4.89 -25.50
N VAL A 431 -6.77 5.31 -24.35
CA VAL A 431 -7.78 4.64 -23.55
C VAL A 431 -8.89 5.61 -23.19
N TYR A 432 -10.09 5.06 -23.04
CA TYR A 432 -11.24 5.73 -22.47
C TYR A 432 -11.32 5.36 -20.99
N VAL A 433 -11.39 6.34 -20.11
CA VAL A 433 -11.52 6.13 -18.66
C VAL A 433 -12.82 6.73 -18.17
N ASP A 434 -13.66 5.93 -17.51
CA ASP A 434 -14.84 6.45 -16.83
C ASP A 434 -14.51 6.67 -15.34
N LEU A 435 -14.25 7.92 -14.95
CA LEU A 435 -13.80 8.24 -13.57
C LEU A 435 -14.83 7.88 -12.51
N ARG A 436 -16.11 7.79 -12.88
CA ARG A 436 -17.16 7.35 -11.95
C ARG A 436 -16.99 5.88 -11.57
N THR A 437 -16.63 5.02 -12.52
CA THR A 437 -16.49 3.58 -12.30
C THR A 437 -15.06 3.13 -12.05
N GLY A 438 -14.08 3.92 -12.48
CA GLY A 438 -12.67 3.53 -12.50
C GLY A 438 -12.34 2.58 -13.65
N TYR A 439 -13.29 2.28 -14.52
CA TYR A 439 -13.03 1.38 -15.65
C TYR A 439 -12.24 2.07 -16.74
N ILE A 440 -11.25 1.33 -17.25
CA ILE A 440 -10.36 1.74 -18.32
C ILE A 440 -10.60 0.80 -19.50
N TYR A 441 -10.96 1.38 -20.64
CA TYR A 441 -11.27 0.67 -21.85
C TYR A 441 -10.26 1.08 -22.92
N GLN A 442 -9.71 0.09 -23.63
CA GLN A 442 -8.96 0.38 -24.83
C GLN A 442 -9.90 1.03 -25.86
N ILE A 443 -9.50 2.15 -26.45
CA ILE A 443 -10.24 2.72 -27.57
C ILE A 443 -9.89 1.88 -28.82
N PRO A 444 -10.88 1.19 -29.44
CA PRO A 444 -10.67 0.39 -30.64
C PRO A 444 -9.92 1.17 -31.70
N LYS A 445 -9.00 0.50 -32.41
CA LYS A 445 -8.18 1.15 -33.44
C LYS A 445 -9.01 1.74 -34.59
N SER A 446 -10.21 1.23 -34.82
CA SER A 446 -11.18 1.77 -35.78
C SER A 446 -11.82 3.09 -35.35
N GLN A 447 -11.76 3.44 -34.06
CA GLN A 447 -12.36 4.63 -33.48
C GLN A 447 -11.35 5.77 -33.25
N TRP A 448 -10.13 5.64 -33.76
CA TRP A 448 -9.18 6.75 -33.78
C TRP A 448 -8.12 6.62 -34.86
N HIS A 449 -7.73 7.74 -35.43
CA HIS A 449 -6.60 7.82 -36.36
C HIS A 449 -5.68 8.97 -36.01
N LYS A 450 -4.40 8.77 -36.34
CA LYS A 450 -3.38 9.80 -36.25
C LYS A 450 -3.30 10.50 -37.61
N GLU A 451 -3.56 11.79 -37.62
CA GLU A 451 -3.35 12.66 -38.77
C GLU A 451 -1.97 13.33 -38.70
N ALA A 452 -1.55 14.00 -39.78
CA ALA A 452 -0.30 14.75 -39.79
C ALA A 452 -0.28 15.89 -38.74
N THR A 453 -1.45 16.41 -38.37
CA THR A 453 -1.64 17.59 -37.53
C THR A 453 -2.23 17.28 -36.15
N GLY A 454 -2.47 16.00 -35.81
CA GLY A 454 -3.11 15.64 -34.54
C GLY A 454 -3.75 14.25 -34.53
N TYR A 455 -4.71 14.08 -33.63
CA TYR A 455 -5.47 12.84 -33.46
C TYR A 455 -6.96 13.11 -33.55
N THR A 456 -7.67 12.23 -34.23
CA THR A 456 -9.13 12.28 -34.31
C THR A 456 -9.68 10.99 -33.72
N PHE A 457 -10.69 11.14 -32.86
CA PHE A 457 -11.38 10.07 -32.15
C PHE A 457 -12.85 10.11 -32.54
N PHE A 458 -13.43 8.95 -32.83
CA PHE A 458 -14.80 8.81 -33.29
C PHE A 458 -15.64 8.07 -32.27
N ASP A 459 -16.93 8.43 -32.23
CA ASP A 459 -17.95 7.73 -31.45
C ASP A 459 -17.56 7.54 -29.96
N ILE A 460 -16.97 8.56 -29.34
CA ILE A 460 -16.60 8.51 -27.94
C ILE A 460 -17.85 8.69 -27.07
N PRO A 461 -18.17 7.75 -26.16
CA PRO A 461 -19.34 7.87 -25.30
C PRO A 461 -19.13 8.94 -24.23
N VAL A 462 -19.83 10.07 -24.35
CA VAL A 462 -19.79 11.18 -23.39
C VAL A 462 -21.13 11.32 -22.69
N TYR A 463 -21.11 11.60 -21.39
CA TYR A 463 -22.30 11.86 -20.59
C TYR A 463 -22.01 12.92 -19.53
N ASP A 464 -22.93 13.11 -18.59
CA ASP A 464 -22.88 14.15 -17.55
C ASP A 464 -21.96 13.82 -16.35
N SER A 465 -21.03 12.87 -16.54
CA SER A 465 -19.94 12.54 -15.62
C SER A 465 -18.60 12.63 -16.34
N PRO A 466 -17.52 13.04 -15.65
CA PRO A 466 -16.20 13.10 -16.26
C PRO A 466 -15.67 11.76 -16.76
N ILE A 467 -15.28 11.77 -18.03
CA ILE A 467 -14.54 10.71 -18.70
C ILE A 467 -13.18 11.25 -19.12
N LEU A 468 -12.23 10.36 -19.39
CA LEU A 468 -10.93 10.72 -19.97
C LEU A 468 -10.77 10.09 -21.35
N ILE A 469 -10.20 10.85 -22.27
CA ILE A 469 -9.37 10.30 -23.35
C ILE A 469 -7.93 10.50 -22.91
N ALA A 470 -7.22 9.41 -22.64
CA ALA A 470 -5.89 9.46 -22.07
C ALA A 470 -4.94 8.51 -22.80
N ASP A 471 -3.65 8.82 -22.82
CA ASP A 471 -2.65 7.80 -23.10
C ASP A 471 -2.49 6.88 -21.89
N LEU A 472 -2.46 5.56 -22.13
CA LEU A 472 -2.32 4.56 -21.07
C LEU A 472 -1.04 4.73 -20.23
N SER A 473 0.04 5.30 -20.80
CA SER A 473 1.27 5.56 -20.03
C SER A 473 1.21 6.82 -19.16
N ALA A 474 0.24 7.71 -19.40
CA ALA A 474 0.05 8.92 -18.61
C ALA A 474 -0.78 8.68 -17.32
N ILE A 475 -1.48 7.53 -17.25
CA ILE A 475 -2.27 7.13 -16.08
C ILE A 475 -1.55 6.04 -15.28
N SER A 476 -1.47 6.22 -13.97
CA SER A 476 -0.89 5.23 -13.07
C SER A 476 -1.91 4.14 -12.78
N LEU A 477 -1.67 2.92 -13.26
CA LEU A 477 -2.42 1.73 -12.84
C LEU A 477 -1.82 1.27 -11.50
N GLN A 478 -2.48 1.60 -10.39
CA GLN A 478 -2.16 1.03 -9.08
C GLN A 478 -3.09 -0.14 -8.77
#